data_AF-A0A497RCS1-F1
#
_entry.id   AF-A0A497RCS1-F1
#
_cell.length_a   1.000
_cell.length_b   1.000
_cell.length_c   1.000
_cell.angle_alpha   90.00
_cell.angle_beta   90.00
_cell.angle_gamma   90.00
#
_symmetry.space_group_name_H-M   'P 1'
#
loop_
_entity.id
_entity.type
_entity.pdbx_description
1 polymer ?
#
loop_
_entity_poly.entity_id
_entity_poly.type
_entity_poly.pdbx_seq_one_letter_code
_entity_poly.pdbx_strand_id
1 'polypeptide(L)' 'MKRILVCPVCKSTEVELDTGGYTGKYYCKNCRYVGSFILEMTEGEYKELVESGEIEKEYEHKKDQN' A
#
# COMPACT_ATOMS: atom_id res chain seq x y z
N MET A 1 6.91 5.46 16.26
CA MET A 1 6.06 5.90 15.14
C MET A 1 5.59 4.66 14.40
N LYS A 2 4.31 4.57 14.05
CA LYS A 2 3.75 3.43 13.33
C LYS A 2 4.14 3.51 11.85
N ARG A 3 4.73 2.44 11.32
CA ARG A 3 5.02 2.30 9.90
C ARG A 3 3.89 1.54 9.20
N ILE A 4 3.63 1.91 7.97
CA ILE A 4 2.69 1.24 7.08
C ILE A 4 3.44 0.73 5.85
N LEU A 5 2.89 -0.31 5.23
CA LEU A 5 3.41 -0.90 4.01
C LEU A 5 2.61 -0.36 2.83
N VAL A 6 3.33 0.08 1.79
CA VAL A 6 2.75 0.71 0.60
C VAL A 6 3.26 -0.01 -0.64
N CYS A 7 2.35 -0.38 -1.53
CA CYS A 7 2.67 -1.03 -2.79
C CYS A 7 3.55 -0.09 -3.64
N PRO A 8 4.71 -0.55 -4.14
CA PRO A 8 5.59 0.30 -4.94
C PRO A 8 4.98 0.69 -6.29
N VAL A 9 4.06 -0.14 -6.81
CA VAL A 9 3.45 0.00 -8.14
C VAL A 9 2.25 0.96 -8.12
N CYS A 10 1.23 0.66 -7.30
CA CYS A 10 -0.04 1.40 -7.29
C CYS A 10 -0.25 2.26 -6.05
N LYS A 11 0.74 2.32 -5.15
CA LYS A 11 0.70 3.08 -3.88
C LYS A 11 -0.42 2.69 -2.91
N SER A 12 -1.08 1.56 -3.15
CA SER A 12 -2.05 0.98 -2.23
C SER A 12 -1.43 0.56 -0.90
N THR A 13 -2.15 0.76 0.21
CA THR A 13 -1.84 0.16 1.51
C THR A 13 -2.43 -1.25 1.68
N GLU A 14 -3.19 -1.75 0.70
CA GLU A 14 -3.79 -3.09 0.70
C GLU A 14 -2.76 -4.15 0.27
N VAL A 15 -1.77 -4.37 1.15
CA VAL A 15 -0.67 -5.31 0.95
C VAL A 15 -0.61 -6.32 2.09
N GLU A 16 -0.32 -7.57 1.74
CA GLU A 16 -0.17 -8.67 2.70
C GLU A 16 1.06 -9.52 2.37
N LEU A 17 1.45 -10.40 3.30
CA LEU A 17 2.55 -11.32 3.06
C LEU A 17 2.11 -12.42 2.08
N ASP A 18 2.86 -12.58 1.00
CA ASP A 18 2.66 -13.66 0.04
C ASP A 18 2.90 -15.02 0.73
N THR A 19 1.99 -15.97 0.55
CA THR A 19 2.04 -17.30 1.22
C THR A 19 2.26 -17.22 2.73
N GLY A 20 1.71 -16.20 3.40
CA GLY A 20 1.90 -16.00 4.84
C GLY A 20 3.33 -15.64 5.26
N GLY A 21 4.18 -15.23 4.32
CA GLY A 21 5.54 -14.76 4.56
C GLY A 21 6.63 -15.79 4.30
N TYR A 22 6.29 -17.03 3.93
CA TYR A 22 7.28 -18.08 3.67
C TYR A 22 8.25 -17.71 2.54
N THR A 23 7.77 -16.96 1.53
CA THR A 23 8.58 -16.50 0.39
C THR A 23 9.33 -15.20 0.66
N GLY A 24 9.07 -14.51 1.79
CA GLY A 24 9.59 -13.17 2.06
C GLY A 24 9.09 -12.09 1.09
N LYS A 25 7.99 -12.35 0.37
CA LYS A 25 7.39 -11.44 -0.59
C LYS A 25 6.10 -10.84 -0.05
N TYR A 26 5.70 -9.73 -0.66
CA TYR A 26 4.44 -9.05 -0.45
C TYR A 26 3.54 -9.23 -1.67
N TYR A 27 2.25 -9.37 -1.41
CA TYR A 27 1.19 -9.40 -2.40
C TYR A 27 0.29 -8.17 -2.23
N CYS A 28 0.06 -7.43 -3.31
CA CYS A 28 -0.88 -6.31 -3.33
C CYS A 28 -2.26 -6.76 -3.83
N LYS A 29 -3.31 -6.51 -3.03
CA LYS A 29 -4.69 -6.85 -3.40
C LYS A 29 -5.25 -5.99 -4.52
N ASN A 30 -4.70 -4.79 -4.72
CA ASN A 30 -5.19 -3.86 -5.73
C ASN A 30 -4.62 -4.15 -7.13
N CYS A 31 -3.30 -4.11 -7.29
CA CYS A 31 -2.63 -4.27 -8.60
C CYS A 31 -2.04 -5.65 -8.86
N ARG A 32 -2.21 -6.61 -7.93
CA ARG A 32 -1.66 -7.98 -8.00
C ARG A 32 -0.13 -8.06 -8.04
N TYR A 33 0.58 -6.99 -7.69
CA TYR A 33 2.04 -7.03 -7.50
C TYR A 33 2.44 -8.13 -6.50
N VAL A 34 3.45 -8.94 -6.86
CA VAL A 34 4.09 -9.93 -6.00
C VAL A 34 5.59 -9.70 -6.04
N GLY A 35 6.21 -9.37 -4.90
CA GLY A 35 7.65 -9.12 -4.86
C GLY A 35 8.19 -8.84 -3.47
N SER A 36 9.51 -8.91 -3.31
CA SER A 36 10.19 -8.66 -2.03
C SER A 36 10.36 -7.17 -1.71
N PHE A 37 10.20 -6.30 -2.72
CA PHE A 37 10.31 -4.86 -2.52
C PHE A 37 8.96 -4.26 -2.08
N ILE A 38 8.97 -3.49 -0.99
CA ILE A 38 7.82 -2.77 -0.46
C ILE A 38 8.27 -1.39 0.03
N LEU A 39 7.39 -0.39 -0.05
CA LEU A 39 7.66 0.91 0.53
C LEU A 39 7.21 0.90 1.99
N GLU A 40 8.14 1.17 2.90
CA GLU A 40 7.84 1.40 4.30
C GLU A 40 7.84 2.90 4.58
N MET A 41 6.70 3.42 5.02
CA MET A 41 6.51 4.84 5.27
C MET A 41 5.77 5.02 6.61
N THR A 42 5.90 6.18 7.22
CA THR A 42 5.04 6.62 8.30
C THR A 42 3.67 7.05 7.74
N GLU A 43 2.64 7.08 8.60
CA GLU A 43 1.33 7.61 8.21
C GLU A 43 1.40 9.08 7.74
N GLY A 44 2.34 9.87 8.27
CA GLY A 44 2.58 11.25 7.85
C GLY A 44 3.16 11.35 6.44
N GLU A 45 4.25 10.62 6.16
CA GLU A 45 4.86 10.59 4.82
C GLU A 45 3.89 10.09 3.75
N TYR A 46 3.05 9.09 4.08
CA TYR A 46 2.02 8.61 3.15
C TYR A 46 0.93 9.65 2.91
N LYS A 47 0.53 10.39 3.95
CA LYS A 47 -0.45 11.48 3.81
C LYS A 47 0.09 12.59 2.91
N GLU A 48 1.35 13.00 3.09
CA GLU A 48 2.01 13.99 2.23
C GLU A 48 2.07 13.52 0.77
N LEU A 49 2.38 12.24 0.52
CA LEU A 49 2.39 11.64 -0.82
C LEU A 49 1.01 11.65 -1.49
N VAL A 50 -0.07 11.43 -0.73
CA VAL A 50 -1.44 11.51 -1.25
C VAL A 50 -1.84 12.97 -1.52
N GLU A 51 -1.45 13.88 -0.64
CA GLU A 51 -1.76 15.31 -0.74
C GLU A 51 -1.00 16.01 -1.87
N SER A 52 0.20 15.56 -2.22
CA SER A 52 0.99 16.10 -3.34
C SER A 52 0.41 15.78 -4.72
N GLY A 53 -0.59 14.89 -4.79
CA GLY A 53 -1.25 14.51 -6.04
C GLY A 53 -0.44 13.54 -6.90
N GLU A 54 0.66 12.98 -6.37
CA GLU A 54 1.46 11.93 -7.04
C GLU A 54 0.74 10.57 -7.10
N ILE A 55 -0.40 10.45 -6.42
CA ILE A 55 -1.31 9.31 -6.45
C ILE A 55 -2.62 9.77 -7.08
N GLU A 56 -2.87 9.37 -8.33
CA GLU A 56 -4.19 9.55 -8.95
C GLU A 56 -5.22 8.73 -8.15
N LYS A 57 -6.20 9.44 -7.57
CA LYS A 57 -7.16 8.90 -6.61
C LYS A 57 -8.10 7.86 -7.24
N GLU A 58 -7.81 6.58 -7.06
CA GLU A 58 -8.82 5.51 -7.18
C GLU A 58 -9.36 5.06 -5.81
N TYR A 59 -9.13 5.87 -4.76
CA TYR A 59 -9.27 5.47 -3.35
C TYR A 59 -10.35 6.16 -2.52
N GLU A 60 -11.34 6.83 -3.13
CA GLU A 60 -12.47 7.40 -2.35
C GLU A 60 -13.69 6.46 -2.20
N HIS A 61 -13.72 5.27 -2.81
CA HIS A 61 -14.96 4.47 -2.86
C HIS A 61 -15.24 3.43 -1.76
N LYS A 62 -14.46 3.35 -0.67
CA LYS A 62 -14.68 2.31 0.37
C LYS A 62 -14.88 2.78 1.80
N LYS A 63 -15.03 4.08 2.06
CA LYS A 63 -15.34 4.58 3.42
C LYS A 63 -16.84 4.71 3.75
N ASP A 64 -17.73 4.46 2.80
CA ASP A 64 -19.18 4.67 2.99
C ASP A 64 -20.03 3.38 3.12
N GLN A 65 -19.43 2.23 3.45
CA GLN A 65 -20.20 0.97 3.66
C GLN A 65 -19.89 0.24 4.97
N ASN A 66 -19.66 0.96 6.08
CA ASN A 66 -19.93 0.38 7.41
C ASN A 66 -20.29 1.42 8.47
#